data_AF-A0A1Y1IRL9-F1
#
_entry.id   AF-A0A1Y1IRL9-F1
#
_cell.length_a   1.000
_cell.length_b   1.000
_cell.length_c   1.000
_cell.angle_alpha   90.00
_cell.angle_beta   90.00
_cell.angle_gamma   90.00
#
_symmetry.space_group_name_H-M   'P 1'
#
loop_
_entity.id
_entity.type
_entity.pdbx_description
1 polymer ?
#
loop_
_entity_poly.entity_id
_entity_poly.type
_entity_poly.pdbx_seq_one_letter_code
_entity_poly.pdbx_strand_id
1 'polypeptide(L)'
;MGARRAFLDTAIEGVEFEVELTDDKPIFAPRRRFSQYEHELLKAYCEEREAAKLTTRLKLPPGVKEPNCASTVMPRKKDAEGNWTERRICGDYLRHNDKTVPDKYPMPVADELFDEPGGSECFSTLNLRMGQQTASNHGSRRNARPQGGDPPLKAENR
;
A
#
# COMPACT_ATOMS: atom_id res chain seq x y z
N MET A 1 21.45 1.94 -21.05
CA MET A 1 21.40 0.84 -20.06
C MET A 1 21.34 1.46 -18.66
N GLY A 2 20.14 1.69 -18.14
CA GLY A 2 19.97 2.27 -16.80
C GLY A 2 20.04 1.18 -15.73
N ALA A 3 20.98 1.29 -14.81
CA ALA A 3 21.11 0.39 -13.67
C ALA A 3 19.82 0.46 -12.83
N ARG A 4 19.11 -0.67 -12.71
CA ARG A 4 17.99 -0.80 -11.77
C ARG A 4 18.61 -0.84 -10.36
N ARG A 5 18.56 0.30 -9.65
CA ARG A 5 18.95 0.39 -8.24
C ARG A 5 18.08 -0.56 -7.41
N ALA A 6 18.71 -1.28 -6.49
CA ALA A 6 18.03 -2.21 -5.60
C ALA A 6 17.14 -1.46 -4.60
N PHE A 7 15.96 -2.02 -4.32
CA PHE A 7 14.91 -1.43 -3.49
C PHE A 7 15.32 -1.09 -2.04
N LEU A 8 16.38 -1.72 -1.50
CA LEU A 8 16.92 -1.38 -0.17
C LEU A 8 17.36 0.10 -0.05
N ASP A 9 17.68 0.77 -1.16
CA ASP A 9 18.00 2.21 -1.19
C ASP A 9 16.75 3.12 -1.25
N THR A 10 15.54 2.56 -1.34
CA THR A 10 14.31 3.34 -1.56
C THR A 10 13.36 3.35 -0.37
N ALA A 11 13.58 2.50 0.63
CA ALA A 11 12.80 2.53 1.86
C ALA A 11 13.16 3.78 2.66
N ILE A 12 12.16 4.49 3.18
CA ILE A 12 12.41 5.61 4.09
C ILE A 12 12.93 5.02 5.40
N GLU A 13 14.19 5.30 5.74
CA GLU A 13 14.80 4.80 6.97
C GLU A 13 14.00 5.24 8.21
N GLY A 14 13.73 4.30 9.11
CA GLY A 14 13.03 4.56 10.36
C GLY A 14 11.51 4.68 10.27
N VAL A 15 10.91 4.54 9.08
CA VAL A 15 9.45 4.56 8.92
C VAL A 15 8.94 3.17 8.57
N GLU A 16 8.27 2.54 9.54
CA GLU A 16 7.54 1.29 9.36
C GLU A 16 6.04 1.55 9.43
N PHE A 17 5.30 0.95 8.50
CA PHE A 17 3.85 1.00 8.45
C PHE A 17 3.28 -0.28 9.04
N GLU A 18 2.28 -0.15 9.91
CA GLU A 18 1.54 -1.27 10.50
C GLU A 18 0.05 -1.12 10.18
N VAL A 19 -0.59 -2.22 9.78
CA VAL A 19 -2.04 -2.25 9.53
C VAL A 19 -2.72 -2.88 10.75
N GLU A 20 -3.38 -2.03 11.54
CA GLU A 20 -4.21 -2.47 12.66
C GLU A 20 -5.57 -2.96 12.16
N LEU A 21 -5.97 -4.15 12.63
CA LEU A 21 -7.29 -4.73 12.35
C LEU A 21 -8.20 -4.64 13.58
N THR A 22 -9.50 -4.54 13.33
CA THR A 22 -10.56 -4.49 14.35
C THR A 22 -10.80 -5.84 15.03
N ASP A 23 -10.59 -6.94 14.31
CA ASP A 23 -10.68 -8.31 14.82
C ASP A 23 -9.66 -9.26 14.18
N ASP A 24 -9.39 -10.38 14.86
CA ASP A 24 -8.48 -11.43 14.37
C ASP A 24 -9.16 -12.40 13.38
N LYS A 25 -10.37 -12.10 12.88
CA LYS A 25 -11.08 -13.05 12.02
C LYS A 25 -10.46 -13.04 10.61
N PRO A 26 -10.15 -14.21 10.05
CA PRO A 26 -9.48 -14.31 8.75
C PRO A 26 -10.31 -13.70 7.63
N ILE A 27 -9.65 -13.00 6.71
CA ILE A 27 -10.27 -12.34 5.57
C ILE A 27 -9.88 -13.11 4.31
N PHE A 28 -10.71 -14.05 3.88
CA PHE A 28 -10.47 -14.82 2.67
C PHE A 28 -11.34 -14.35 1.50
N ALA A 29 -10.71 -13.97 0.40
CA ALA A 29 -11.34 -13.72 -0.88
C ALA A 29 -10.74 -14.65 -1.95
N PRO A 30 -11.55 -15.44 -2.66
CA PRO A 30 -11.05 -16.35 -3.69
C PRO A 30 -10.51 -15.58 -4.89
N ARG A 31 -9.56 -16.20 -5.60
CA ARG A 31 -9.07 -15.67 -6.87
C ARG A 31 -10.20 -15.56 -7.88
N ARG A 32 -10.27 -14.44 -8.59
CA ARG A 32 -11.24 -14.23 -9.67
C ARG A 32 -10.90 -15.07 -10.90
N ARG A 33 -11.90 -15.31 -11.74
CA ARG A 33 -11.71 -15.96 -13.04
C ARG A 33 -11.05 -14.97 -13.98
N PHE A 34 -9.96 -15.39 -14.61
CA PHE A 34 -9.20 -14.58 -15.55
C PHE A 34 -9.00 -15.34 -16.86
N SER A 35 -8.89 -14.61 -17.96
CA SER A 35 -8.48 -15.14 -19.26
C SER A 35 -7.00 -15.52 -19.25
N GLN A 36 -6.54 -16.34 -20.20
CA GLN A 36 -5.13 -16.74 -20.30
C GLN A 36 -4.19 -15.53 -20.37
N TYR A 37 -4.54 -14.51 -21.16
CA TYR A 37 -3.79 -13.26 -21.25
C TYR A 37 -3.65 -12.55 -19.88
N GLU A 38 -4.75 -12.44 -19.12
CA GLU A 38 -4.73 -11.83 -17.78
C GLU A 38 -3.90 -12.65 -16.78
N HIS A 39 -3.91 -13.99 -16.92
CA HIS A 39 -3.03 -14.85 -16.13
C HIS A 39 -1.55 -14.59 -16.42
N GLU A 40 -1.18 -14.46 -17.69
CA GLU A 40 0.20 -14.18 -18.12
C GLU A 40 0.66 -12.80 -17.63
N LEU A 41 -0.20 -11.77 -17.75
CA LEU A 41 0.07 -10.44 -17.20
C LEU A 41 0.30 -10.47 -15.69
N LEU A 42 -0.57 -11.16 -14.95
CA LEU A 42 -0.44 -11.27 -13.49
C LEU A 42 0.85 -11.96 -13.09
N LYS A 43 1.21 -13.03 -13.82
CA LYS A 43 2.45 -13.78 -13.58
C LYS A 43 3.67 -12.88 -13.78
N ALA A 44 3.77 -12.21 -14.92
CA ALA A 44 4.88 -11.30 -15.22
C ALA A 44 5.01 -10.17 -14.18
N TYR A 45 3.87 -9.60 -13.75
CA TYR A 45 3.84 -8.56 -12.72
C TYR A 45 4.30 -9.03 -11.34
N CYS A 46 3.96 -10.27 -10.96
CA CYS A 46 4.43 -10.87 -9.72
C CYS A 46 5.94 -11.16 -9.78
N GLU A 47 6.43 -11.72 -10.88
CA GLU A 47 7.86 -12.01 -11.07
C GLU A 47 8.72 -10.73 -11.02
N GLU A 48 8.25 -9.65 -11.65
CA GLU A 48 8.92 -8.35 -11.58
C GLU A 48 9.00 -7.83 -10.14
N ARG A 49 7.93 -7.97 -9.35
CA ARG A 49 7.91 -7.51 -7.94
C ARG A 49 8.69 -8.40 -7.00
N GLU A 50 8.70 -9.70 -7.22
CA GLU A 50 9.58 -10.64 -6.51
C GLU A 50 11.05 -10.27 -6.77
N ALA A 51 11.42 -10.00 -8.03
CA ALA A 51 12.78 -9.56 -8.39
C ALA A 51 13.14 -8.19 -7.77
N ALA A 52 12.17 -7.27 -7.70
CA ALA A 52 12.31 -5.98 -7.04
C ALA A 52 12.28 -6.04 -5.51
N LYS A 53 12.06 -7.22 -4.90
CA LYS A 53 11.90 -7.42 -3.45
C LYS A 53 10.72 -6.64 -2.84
N LEU A 54 9.73 -6.28 -3.66
CA LEU A 54 8.49 -5.62 -3.22
C LEU A 54 7.47 -6.62 -2.68
N THR A 55 7.51 -7.85 -3.18
CA THR A 55 6.64 -8.94 -2.75
C THR A 55 7.46 -10.17 -2.48
N THR A 56 7.09 -10.93 -1.44
CA THR A 56 7.76 -12.19 -1.11
C THR A 56 6.76 -13.34 -1.25
N ARG A 57 7.22 -14.45 -1.81
CA ARG A 57 6.43 -15.68 -1.83
C ARG A 57 6.29 -16.23 -0.41
N LEU A 58 5.05 -16.30 0.06
CA LEU A 58 4.75 -16.90 1.35
C LEU A 58 5.06 -18.41 1.33
N LYS A 59 5.87 -18.87 2.27
CA LYS A 59 6.21 -20.29 2.45
C LYS A 59 5.32 -20.88 3.53
N LEU A 60 4.27 -21.60 3.12
CA LEU A 60 3.38 -22.32 4.04
C LEU A 60 3.67 -23.83 4.01
N PRO A 61 3.44 -24.55 5.12
CA PRO A 61 3.47 -26.01 5.13
C PRO A 61 2.46 -26.59 4.12
N PRO A 62 2.72 -27.79 3.56
CA PRO A 62 1.79 -28.46 2.66
C PRO A 62 0.39 -28.59 3.29
N GLY A 63 -0.65 -28.20 2.54
CA GLY A 63 -2.05 -28.29 2.99
C GLY A 63 -2.53 -27.11 3.85
N VAL A 64 -1.63 -26.22 4.30
CA VAL A 64 -2.01 -25.00 5.01
C VAL A 64 -2.31 -23.89 4.01
N LYS A 65 -3.50 -23.29 4.12
CA LYS A 65 -3.88 -22.12 3.33
C LYS A 65 -3.62 -20.85 4.13
N GLU A 66 -3.21 -19.78 3.45
CA GLU A 66 -3.12 -18.47 4.06
C GLU A 66 -4.52 -18.00 4.49
N PRO A 67 -4.75 -17.73 5.79
CA PRO A 67 -6.04 -17.26 6.28
C PRO A 67 -6.47 -15.91 5.68
N ASN A 68 -5.53 -15.03 5.35
CA ASN A 68 -5.81 -13.70 4.82
C ASN A 68 -5.43 -13.57 3.35
N CYS A 69 -6.43 -13.50 2.48
CA CYS A 69 -6.24 -13.42 1.03
C CYS A 69 -7.15 -12.35 0.42
N ALA A 70 -6.55 -11.40 -0.29
CA ALA A 70 -7.26 -10.45 -1.13
C ALA A 70 -7.35 -10.96 -2.57
N SER A 71 -8.49 -10.73 -3.23
CA SER A 71 -8.62 -11.04 -4.66
C SER A 71 -7.90 -9.98 -5.50
N THR A 72 -7.49 -10.32 -6.71
CA THR A 72 -6.93 -9.33 -7.66
C THR A 72 -8.03 -8.86 -8.62
N VAL A 73 -7.95 -7.61 -9.05
CA VAL A 73 -8.76 -7.03 -10.13
C VAL A 73 -7.86 -6.37 -11.17
N MET A 74 -8.33 -6.32 -12.43
CA MET A 74 -7.57 -5.77 -13.55
C MET A 74 -8.39 -4.75 -14.35
N PRO A 75 -8.67 -3.55 -13.79
CA PRO A 75 -9.32 -2.49 -14.55
C PRO A 75 -8.50 -2.11 -15.79
N ARG A 76 -9.21 -1.74 -16.87
CA ARG A 76 -8.57 -1.21 -18.07
C ARG A 76 -7.91 0.13 -17.75
N LYS A 77 -6.82 0.40 -18.44
CA LYS A 77 -6.05 1.64 -18.36
C LYS A 77 -5.76 2.10 -19.78
N LYS A 78 -5.69 3.42 -19.96
CA LYS A 78 -5.24 4.01 -21.22
C LYS A 78 -3.74 3.76 -21.43
N ASP A 79 -3.37 3.38 -22.65
CA ASP A 79 -1.99 3.43 -23.13
C ASP A 79 -1.53 4.87 -23.35
N ALA A 80 -0.29 5.05 -23.81
CA ALA A 80 0.30 6.36 -24.07
C ALA A 80 -0.45 7.12 -25.18
N GLU A 81 -1.06 6.39 -26.12
CA GLU A 81 -1.85 6.89 -27.23
C GLU A 81 -3.31 7.19 -26.83
N GLY A 82 -3.72 6.86 -25.59
CA GLY A 82 -5.03 7.16 -25.03
C GLY A 82 -6.09 6.05 -25.20
N ASN A 83 -5.73 4.90 -25.76
CA ASN A 83 -6.63 3.75 -25.96
C ASN A 83 -6.67 2.84 -24.73
N TRP A 84 -7.82 2.23 -24.44
CA TRP A 84 -8.03 1.37 -23.27
C TRP A 84 -7.51 -0.06 -23.43
N THR A 85 -6.22 -0.20 -23.76
CA THR A 85 -5.54 -1.45 -24.08
C THR A 85 -4.77 -2.01 -22.90
N GLU A 86 -4.26 -1.16 -22.00
CA GLU A 86 -3.51 -1.58 -20.81
C GLU A 86 -4.42 -2.08 -19.67
N ARG A 87 -3.82 -2.79 -18.70
CA ARG A 87 -4.47 -3.27 -17.47
C ARG A 87 -3.66 -2.86 -16.25
N ARG A 88 -4.31 -2.36 -15.20
CA ARG A 88 -3.67 -2.16 -13.88
C ARG A 88 -3.95 -3.37 -13.01
N ILE A 89 -2.93 -3.98 -12.45
CA ILE A 89 -3.10 -5.06 -11.48
C ILE A 89 -3.30 -4.45 -10.10
N CYS A 90 -4.47 -4.65 -9.52
CA CYS A 90 -4.88 -4.05 -8.25
C CYS A 90 -5.36 -5.14 -7.26
N GLY A 91 -4.99 -5.01 -6.00
CA GLY A 91 -5.58 -5.80 -4.92
C GLY A 91 -6.95 -5.27 -4.55
N ASP A 92 -7.94 -6.15 -4.42
CA ASP A 92 -9.27 -5.85 -3.93
C ASP A 92 -9.28 -5.92 -2.40
N TYR A 93 -8.89 -4.82 -1.78
CA TYR A 93 -8.79 -4.69 -0.32
C TYR A 93 -10.08 -4.22 0.34
N LEU A 94 -11.23 -4.18 -0.36
CA LEU A 94 -12.48 -3.69 0.22
C LEU A 94 -12.83 -4.38 1.55
N ARG A 95 -12.72 -5.72 1.60
CA ARG A 95 -12.95 -6.50 2.83
C ARG A 95 -11.88 -6.31 3.90
N HIS A 96 -10.66 -5.95 3.51
CA HIS A 96 -9.56 -5.70 4.43
C HIS A 96 -9.75 -4.32 5.07
N ASN A 97 -10.01 -3.30 4.23
CA ASN A 97 -10.24 -1.92 4.63
C ASN A 97 -11.44 -1.78 5.58
N ASP A 98 -12.52 -2.56 5.39
CA ASP A 98 -13.68 -2.59 6.30
C ASP A 98 -13.31 -3.03 7.72
N LYS A 99 -12.24 -3.82 7.85
CA LYS A 99 -11.71 -4.28 9.13
C LYS A 99 -10.50 -3.50 9.62
N THR A 100 -9.94 -2.61 8.82
CA THR A 100 -8.79 -1.80 9.21
C THR A 100 -9.25 -0.70 10.16
N VAL A 101 -8.54 -0.50 11.26
CA VAL A 101 -8.77 0.66 12.14
C VAL A 101 -8.36 1.91 11.35
N PRO A 102 -9.26 2.89 11.14
CA PRO A 102 -8.90 4.10 10.40
C PRO A 102 -7.84 4.90 11.16
N ASP A 103 -6.68 5.06 10.56
CA ASP A 103 -5.67 5.99 11.05
C ASP A 103 -6.17 7.43 10.82
N LYS A 104 -6.16 8.22 11.89
CA LYS A 104 -6.57 9.62 11.87
C LYS A 104 -5.34 10.50 12.00
N TYR A 105 -4.46 10.43 11.01
CA TYR A 105 -3.48 11.48 10.83
C TYR A 105 -4.21 12.77 10.45
N PRO A 106 -4.02 13.89 11.19
CA PRO A 106 -4.68 15.15 10.87
C PRO A 106 -4.13 15.67 9.54
N MET A 107 -4.88 15.42 8.48
CA MET A 107 -4.61 16.03 7.19
C MET A 107 -5.21 17.45 7.22
N PRO A 108 -4.39 18.50 7.08
CA PRO A 108 -4.90 19.87 7.03
C PRO A 108 -5.84 20.04 5.84
N VAL A 109 -6.84 20.93 5.98
CA VAL A 109 -7.70 21.24 4.84
C VAL A 109 -6.92 22.06 3.80
N ALA A 110 -7.38 22.05 2.56
CA ALA A 110 -6.70 22.74 1.47
C ALA A 110 -6.46 24.23 1.80
N ASP A 111 -7.44 24.90 2.39
CA ASP A 111 -7.34 26.33 2.73
C ASP A 111 -6.28 26.59 3.80
N GLU A 112 -6.18 25.75 4.83
CA GLU A 112 -5.12 25.80 5.85
C GLU A 112 -3.72 25.66 5.24
N LEU A 113 -3.57 24.81 4.22
CA LEU A 113 -2.31 24.62 3.49
C LEU A 113 -1.91 25.84 2.65
N PHE A 114 -2.89 26.61 2.15
CA PHE A 114 -2.65 27.76 1.27
C PHE A 114 -2.55 29.09 2.03
N ASP A 115 -3.01 29.16 3.29
CA ASP A 115 -2.82 30.32 4.15
C ASP A 115 -1.38 30.43 4.69
N GLU A 116 -0.66 29.32 4.87
CA GLU A 116 0.74 29.30 5.34
C GLU A 116 1.75 30.02 4.44
N PRO A 117 1.77 29.86 3.10
CA PRO A 117 2.81 30.43 2.24
C PRO A 117 2.69 31.94 1.96
N GLY A 118 1.89 32.68 2.72
CA GLY A 118 1.61 34.11 2.52
C GLY A 118 2.85 34.95 2.15
N GLY A 119 2.82 35.55 0.94
CA GLY A 119 3.90 36.40 0.42
C GLY A 119 4.92 35.71 -0.49
N SER A 120 4.78 34.41 -0.76
CA SER A 120 5.65 33.69 -1.70
C SER A 120 5.30 34.01 -3.16
N GLU A 121 6.30 34.39 -3.96
CA GLU A 121 6.14 34.72 -5.39
C GLU A 121 6.39 33.52 -6.32
N CYS A 122 7.08 32.48 -5.83
CA CYS A 122 7.49 31.32 -6.59
C CYS A 122 7.16 30.02 -5.84
N PHE A 123 6.55 29.07 -6.54
CA PHE A 123 6.21 27.75 -6.01
C PHE A 123 6.87 26.64 -6.83
N SER A 124 7.25 25.56 -6.17
CA SER A 124 7.69 24.33 -6.82
C SER A 124 6.88 23.16 -6.29
N THR A 125 6.51 22.24 -7.17
CA THR A 125 5.70 21.06 -6.82
C THR A 125 6.50 19.80 -7.04
N LEU A 126 6.71 19.01 -5.99
CA LEU A 126 7.34 17.71 -6.06
C LEU A 126 6.27 16.61 -5.93
N ASN A 127 6.28 15.64 -6.85
CA ASN A 127 5.37 14.50 -6.80
C ASN A 127 6.17 13.21 -6.52
N LEU A 128 5.91 12.62 -5.36
CA LEU A 128 6.50 11.33 -4.95
C LEU A 128 5.71 10.16 -5.55
N ARG A 129 5.92 9.89 -6.85
CA ARG A 129 5.18 8.85 -7.61
C ARG A 129 5.24 7.45 -7.00
N MET A 130 6.29 7.14 -6.25
CA MET A 130 6.52 5.83 -5.65
C MET A 130 6.35 5.84 -4.13
N GLY A 131 5.79 6.91 -3.55
CA GLY A 131 5.70 7.09 -2.09
C GLY A 131 5.05 5.91 -1.36
N GLN A 132 4.05 5.28 -1.97
CA GLN A 132 3.40 4.07 -1.41
C GLN A 132 4.32 2.85 -1.38
N GLN A 133 5.22 2.74 -2.35
CA GLN A 133 6.13 1.58 -2.47
C GLN A 133 7.39 1.78 -1.62
N THR A 134 7.72 3.01 -1.23
CA THR A 134 8.91 3.34 -0.42
C THR A 134 8.68 3.22 1.09
N ALA A 135 7.44 3.02 1.54
CA ALA A 135 7.16 2.73 2.95
C ALA A 135 7.41 1.23 3.24
N SER A 136 8.20 0.93 4.26
CA SER A 136 8.40 -0.45 4.69
C SER A 136 7.17 -0.91 5.49
N ASN A 137 6.67 -2.11 5.24
CA ASN A 137 5.55 -2.68 5.99
C ASN A 137 6.09 -3.62 7.06
N HIS A 138 5.80 -3.33 8.34
CA HIS A 138 6.00 -4.32 9.41
C HIS A 138 4.82 -5.28 9.35
N GLY A 139 5.09 -6.58 9.16
CA GLY A 139 4.03 -7.59 8.98
C GLY A 139 2.93 -7.43 10.04
N SER A 140 1.67 -7.52 9.62
CA SER A 140 0.49 -7.31 10.48
C SER A 140 0.64 -8.07 11.80
N ARG A 141 0.70 -7.31 12.90
CA ARG A 141 0.88 -7.82 14.25
C ARG A 141 -0.46 -8.39 14.71
N ARG A 142 -0.52 -9.71 14.89
CA ARG A 142 -1.59 -10.42 15.60
C ARG A 142 -1.49 -10.03 17.07
N ASN A 143 -2.16 -8.95 17.48
CA ASN A 143 -1.91 -8.30 18.76
C ASN A 143 -2.63 -8.99 19.92
N ALA A 144 -1.89 -9.78 20.70
CA ALA A 144 -2.06 -9.77 22.15
C ALA A 144 -1.35 -8.52 22.70
N ARG A 145 -2.09 -7.51 23.16
CA ARG A 145 -1.51 -6.36 23.89
C ARG A 145 -1.06 -6.77 25.30
N PRO A 146 0.10 -6.33 25.79
CA PRO A 146 0.22 -5.82 27.14
C PRO A 146 -0.25 -4.37 27.19
N GLN A 147 -1.08 -4.05 28.17
CA GLN A 147 -1.56 -2.69 28.45
C GLN A 147 -0.39 -1.78 28.88
N GLY A 148 -0.06 -0.72 28.14
CA GLY A 148 0.81 0.36 28.63
C GLY A 148 1.47 1.26 27.57
N GLY A 149 1.16 2.58 27.64
CA GLY A 149 1.90 3.72 27.04
C GLY A 149 1.36 4.19 25.67
N ASP A 150 1.09 5.47 25.38
CA ASP A 150 1.11 6.75 26.12
C ASP A 150 -0.11 7.58 25.68
N PRO A 151 -0.62 8.53 26.49
CA PRO A 151 -1.77 9.35 26.10
C PRO A 151 -1.38 10.38 25.02
N PRO A 152 -2.31 10.75 24.12
CA PRO A 152 -2.03 11.73 23.06
C PRO A 152 -1.67 13.08 23.68
N LEU A 153 -0.62 13.71 23.12
CA LEU A 153 -0.19 15.07 23.42
C LEU A 153 -1.39 16.01 23.28
N LYS A 154 -1.78 16.64 24.38
CA LYS A 154 -2.81 17.69 24.38
C LYS A 154 -2.25 18.89 23.61
N ALA A 155 -2.93 19.29 22.55
CA ALA A 155 -2.72 20.59 21.93
C ALA A 155 -3.08 21.67 22.96
N GLU A 156 -2.08 22.40 23.45
CA GLU A 156 -2.29 23.64 24.19
C GLU A 156 -2.71 24.73 23.20
N ASN A 157 -3.95 25.20 23.35
CA ASN A 157 -4.43 26.39 22.67
C ASN A 157 -3.64 27.62 23.16
N ARG A 158 -3.07 28.37 22.23
CA ARG A 158 -2.77 29.80 22.37
C ARG A 158 -3.06 30.52 21.08
#